data_AF-A0A964A6W6-F1
#
_entry.id   AF-A0A964A6W6-F1
#
_cell.length_a   1.000
_cell.length_b   1.000
_cell.length_c   1.000
_cell.angle_alpha   90.00
_cell.angle_beta   90.00
_cell.angle_gamma   90.00
#
_symmetry.space_group_name_H-M   'P 1'
#
loop_
_entity.id
_entity.type
_entity.pdbx_description
1 polymer ?
#
loop_
_entity_poly.entity_id
_entity_poly.type
_entity_poly.pdbx_seq_one_letter_code
_entity_poly.pdbx_strand_id
1 'polypeptide(L)'
;MLNLKSVILEIKVRDYQRFVAGLEENNANNYLFLLKAYRNSVDQPQTDEEIREKMGLTATAFHTMKSRLYDKVQDFLFQNFEGLHVDLRKKLDSLPRLIYSDRYHPHIAIAILEHMVHVLEENDMPHDLIKVYDALRRMHLHAPKFFDYTRAYNRQMAYALALDKAQGIALELSRKIGEYDLSHDDETWELILTLRQEINNISGLYSSHRLRFQSHIAHLSVALLTPADDGMDASSHSIEDHLAMARKLIHQHPDDPFYASCKPLMDYLSFEFYLKYHMHKKAQTYYDLVCQDIPGMLRLAPLCASSHFFTSKTTYFKEIKRLPEMAADVQLLEESGFDASLLDHVSYAHYMIHKAATAFFVGKYRKAVKHLNRLQQDVMFKNMVHAEIEVKVFLILCHSMSRNFPEAKDQIKSLSTKLRNHNLTKRYQHVISLMKFFRIAIKRSMVKTRYSTIKLAEYRDTFIRQNTGRDQILPFISWQDDGIIRRISSRPEEWAEKW
;
A
#
# COMPACT_ATOMS: atom_id res chain seq x y z
N MET A 1 -7.14 1.12 20.26
CA MET A 1 -6.14 0.78 21.28
C MET A 1 -4.77 1.21 20.77
N LEU A 2 -4.03 2.01 21.53
CA LEU A 2 -2.72 2.55 21.15
C LEU A 2 -1.67 1.44 21.00
N ASN A 3 -1.13 1.27 19.79
CA ASN A 3 -0.10 0.27 19.51
C ASN A 3 1.30 0.81 19.85
N LEU A 4 1.57 1.06 21.14
CA LEU A 4 2.88 1.55 21.60
C LEU A 4 4.02 0.62 21.15
N LYS A 5 3.77 -0.70 21.11
CA LYS A 5 4.74 -1.69 20.67
C LYS A 5 5.17 -1.45 19.23
N SER A 6 4.23 -1.26 18.30
CA SER A 6 4.57 -0.96 16.90
C SER A 6 5.35 0.35 16.77
N VAL A 7 4.95 1.40 17.49
CA VAL A 7 5.64 2.68 17.46
C VAL A 7 7.09 2.54 17.93
N ILE A 8 7.34 1.82 19.03
CA ILE A 8 8.69 1.57 19.54
C ILE A 8 9.54 0.78 18.55
N LEU A 9 8.96 -0.17 17.82
CA LEU A 9 9.67 -0.95 16.80
C LEU A 9 10.08 -0.10 15.59
N GLU A 10 9.30 0.92 15.25
CA GLU A 10 9.58 1.81 14.11
C GLU A 10 10.60 2.92 14.40
N ILE A 11 10.96 3.17 15.67
CA ILE A 11 11.97 4.18 16.01
C ILE A 11 13.33 3.78 15.40
N LYS A 12 13.98 4.71 14.70
CA LYS A 12 15.33 4.49 14.14
C LYS A 12 16.33 4.21 15.26
N VAL A 13 17.33 3.35 14.99
CA VAL A 13 18.31 2.92 16.01
C VAL A 13 18.99 4.12 16.70
N ARG A 14 19.37 5.13 15.93
CA ARG A 14 20.00 6.36 16.46
C ARG A 14 19.07 7.12 17.42
N ASP A 15 17.80 7.28 17.04
CA ASP A 15 16.82 8.01 17.85
C ASP A 15 16.40 7.19 19.08
N TYR A 16 16.32 5.86 18.93
CA TYR A 16 16.09 4.93 20.03
C TYR A 16 17.21 5.01 21.07
N GLN A 17 18.48 5.00 20.65
CA GLN A 17 19.63 5.12 21.55
C GLN A 17 19.64 6.47 22.28
N ARG A 18 19.31 7.57 21.57
CA ARG A 18 19.16 8.90 22.18
C ARG A 18 18.02 8.93 23.21
N PHE A 19 16.89 8.30 22.91
CA PHE A 19 15.76 8.22 23.85
C PHE A 19 16.09 7.38 25.08
N VAL A 20 16.77 6.25 24.90
CA VAL A 20 17.27 5.39 25.99
C VAL A 20 18.20 6.17 26.90
N ALA A 21 19.20 6.88 26.34
CA ALA A 21 20.11 7.71 27.11
C ALA A 21 19.36 8.78 27.92
N GLY A 22 18.37 9.45 27.31
CA GLY A 22 17.54 10.44 28.02
C GLY A 22 16.67 9.84 29.13
N LEU A 23 16.21 8.59 29.02
CA LEU A 23 15.49 7.90 30.11
C LEU A 23 16.42 7.43 31.23
N GLU A 24 17.65 7.01 30.89
CA GLU A 24 18.70 6.63 31.84
C GLU A 24 19.16 7.83 32.66
N GLU A 25 19.40 8.98 32.03
CA GLU A 25 19.73 10.24 32.72
C GLU A 25 18.63 10.71 33.69
N ASN A 26 17.36 10.45 33.35
CA ASN A 26 16.21 10.82 34.19
C ASN A 26 15.83 9.75 35.23
N ASN A 27 16.65 8.70 35.43
CA ASN A 27 16.38 7.58 36.35
C ASN A 27 15.00 6.91 36.14
N ALA A 28 14.51 6.89 34.90
CA ALA A 28 13.18 6.41 34.53
C ALA A 28 13.14 4.89 34.32
N ASN A 29 13.62 4.11 35.29
CA ASN A 29 13.90 2.67 35.17
C ASN A 29 12.70 1.82 34.69
N ASN A 30 11.48 2.12 35.16
CA ASN A 30 10.28 1.39 34.76
C ASN A 30 9.92 1.64 33.30
N TYR A 31 10.04 2.89 32.83
CA TYR A 31 9.81 3.24 31.43
C TYR A 31 10.90 2.65 30.52
N LEU A 32 12.15 2.65 30.99
CA LEU A 32 13.29 2.04 30.31
C LEU A 32 13.10 0.52 30.14
N PHE A 33 12.67 -0.17 31.21
CA PHE A 33 12.39 -1.60 31.16
C PHE A 33 11.28 -1.91 30.15
N LEU A 34 10.17 -1.16 30.21
CA LEU A 34 9.05 -1.35 29.28
C LEU A 34 9.46 -1.06 27.82
N LEU A 35 10.23 0.00 27.58
CA LEU A 35 10.77 0.36 26.27
C LEU A 35 11.70 -0.73 25.71
N LYS A 36 12.62 -1.25 26.53
CA LYS A 36 13.54 -2.34 26.15
C LYS A 36 12.79 -3.65 25.93
N ALA A 37 11.79 -3.97 26.76
CA ALA A 37 10.95 -5.16 26.59
C ALA A 37 10.17 -5.13 25.27
N TYR A 38 9.59 -3.98 24.90
CA TYR A 38 8.94 -3.85 23.59
C TYR A 38 9.92 -3.85 22.42
N ARG A 39 11.10 -3.23 22.54
CA ARG A 39 12.12 -3.24 21.47
C ARG A 39 12.69 -4.65 21.23
N ASN A 40 12.98 -5.38 22.30
CA ASN A 40 13.54 -6.73 22.25
C ASN A 40 12.49 -7.81 21.93
N SER A 41 11.22 -7.41 21.80
CA SER A 41 10.14 -8.34 21.45
C SER A 41 10.27 -8.94 20.04
N VAL A 42 11.20 -8.41 19.22
CA VAL A 42 11.62 -9.00 17.93
C VAL A 42 12.39 -10.30 18.16
N ASP A 43 13.32 -10.32 19.11
CA ASP A 43 14.18 -11.48 19.40
C ASP A 43 13.56 -12.43 20.44
N GLN A 44 12.78 -11.88 21.39
CA GLN A 44 12.09 -12.62 22.45
C GLN A 44 10.66 -12.11 22.61
N PRO A 45 9.68 -12.71 21.91
CA PRO A 45 8.29 -12.25 21.99
C PRO A 45 7.76 -12.46 23.41
N GLN A 46 7.46 -11.35 24.08
CA GLN A 46 6.82 -11.33 25.40
C GLN A 46 5.41 -10.75 25.28
N THR A 47 4.47 -11.31 26.03
CA THR A 47 3.10 -10.78 26.12
C THR A 47 3.04 -9.60 27.09
N ASP A 48 2.07 -8.69 26.91
CA ASP A 48 1.84 -7.57 27.85
C ASP A 48 1.63 -8.09 29.29
N GLU A 49 1.06 -9.30 29.44
CA GLU A 49 0.85 -9.96 30.73
C GLU A 49 2.17 -10.41 31.37
N GLU A 50 3.07 -11.03 30.61
CA GLU A 50 4.40 -11.42 31.07
C GLU A 50 5.26 -10.21 31.46
N ILE A 51 5.20 -9.13 30.66
CA ILE A 51 5.93 -7.89 30.96
C ILE A 51 5.36 -7.27 32.23
N ARG A 52 4.03 -7.25 32.38
CA ARG A 52 3.36 -6.74 33.59
C ARG A 52 3.75 -7.52 34.84
N GLU A 53 3.77 -8.86 34.77
CA GLU A 53 4.19 -9.72 35.88
C GLU A 53 5.65 -9.49 36.26
N LYS A 54 6.56 -9.38 35.29
CA LYS A 54 7.98 -9.05 35.53
C LYS A 54 8.18 -7.69 36.18
N MET A 55 7.30 -6.73 35.91
CA MET A 55 7.32 -5.40 36.52
C MET A 55 6.59 -5.35 37.87
N GLY A 56 5.88 -6.40 38.28
CA GLY A 56 5.10 -6.43 39.52
C GLY A 56 3.97 -5.41 39.57
N LEU A 57 3.40 -5.02 38.43
CA LEU A 57 2.38 -3.97 38.33
C LEU A 57 0.95 -4.52 38.27
N THR A 58 0.00 -3.76 38.79
CA THR A 58 -1.43 -4.02 38.55
C THR A 58 -1.79 -3.69 37.09
N ALA A 59 -2.88 -4.30 36.58
CA ALA A 59 -3.35 -4.04 35.22
C ALA A 59 -3.61 -2.55 34.93
N THR A 60 -4.15 -1.82 35.90
CA THR A 60 -4.39 -0.37 35.80
C THR A 60 -3.08 0.43 35.77
N ALA A 61 -2.14 0.14 36.67
CA ALA A 61 -0.84 0.80 36.71
C ALA A 61 -0.03 0.57 35.42
N PHE A 62 -0.07 -0.65 34.88
CA PHE A 62 0.56 -1.00 33.61
C PHE A 62 -0.04 -0.22 32.43
N HIS A 63 -1.37 -0.14 32.34
CA HIS A 63 -2.05 0.63 31.29
C HIS A 63 -1.72 2.14 31.36
N THR A 64 -1.73 2.73 32.56
CA THR A 64 -1.34 4.14 32.74
C THR A 64 0.12 4.39 32.36
N MET A 65 1.02 3.47 32.72
CA MET A 65 2.42 3.57 32.36
C MET A 65 2.66 3.44 30.85
N LYS A 66 1.92 2.55 30.17
CA LYS A 66 1.92 2.41 28.71
C LYS A 66 1.50 3.72 28.04
N SER A 67 0.42 4.36 28.51
CA SER A 67 -0.02 5.66 28.01
C SER A 67 1.04 6.74 28.20
N ARG A 68 1.61 6.86 29.41
CA ARG A 68 2.64 7.87 29.70
C ARG A 68 3.95 7.65 28.93
N LEU A 69 4.33 6.39 28.70
CA LEU A 69 5.47 6.07 27.86
C LEU A 69 5.20 6.48 26.41
N TYR A 70 3.98 6.24 25.92
CA TYR A 70 3.56 6.68 24.61
C TYR A 70 3.67 8.20 24.46
N ASP A 71 3.14 8.97 25.42
CA ASP A 71 3.24 10.43 25.42
C ASP A 71 4.72 10.90 25.38
N LYS A 72 5.58 10.30 26.21
CA LYS A 72 7.03 10.60 26.23
C LYS A 72 7.73 10.27 24.91
N VAL A 73 7.38 9.15 24.29
CA VAL A 73 7.91 8.76 22.97
C VAL A 73 7.45 9.76 21.92
N GLN A 74 6.17 10.17 21.93
CA GLN A 74 5.65 11.18 21.01
C GLN A 74 6.38 12.51 21.16
N ASP A 75 6.53 13.01 22.39
CA ASP A 75 7.22 14.26 22.67
C ASP A 75 8.68 14.21 22.19
N PHE A 76 9.39 13.10 22.45
CA PHE A 76 10.76 12.93 22.00
C PHE A 76 10.87 12.89 20.47
N LEU A 77 9.99 12.16 19.78
CA LEU A 77 9.98 12.09 18.32
C LEU A 77 9.64 13.45 17.70
N PHE A 78 8.74 14.22 18.32
CA PHE A 78 8.39 15.56 17.87
C PHE A 78 9.57 16.53 17.99
N GLN A 79 10.31 16.49 19.10
CA GLN A 79 11.46 17.37 19.34
C GLN A 79 12.66 17.09 18.44
N ASN A 80 12.86 15.82 18.06
CA ASN A 80 14.01 15.38 17.26
C ASN A 80 13.70 15.25 15.76
N PHE A 81 12.60 15.84 15.29
CA PHE A 81 12.30 15.92 13.86
C PHE A 81 13.23 16.94 13.18
N GLU A 82 14.34 16.48 12.61
CA GLU A 82 15.38 17.31 11.97
C GLU A 82 15.23 17.36 10.42
N GLY A 83 15.56 18.49 9.79
CA GLY A 83 15.65 18.63 8.32
C GLY A 83 15.85 20.08 7.83
N LEU A 84 16.32 20.28 6.59
CA LEU A 84 16.56 21.61 5.97
C LEU A 84 15.33 22.53 6.07
N HIS A 85 14.13 21.98 5.88
CA HIS A 85 12.86 22.69 6.03
C HIS A 85 12.55 23.11 7.47
N VAL A 86 13.09 22.44 8.48
CA VAL A 86 12.88 22.79 9.90
C VAL A 86 13.67 24.05 10.24
N ASP A 87 14.90 24.19 9.74
CA ASP A 87 15.70 25.41 9.96
C ASP A 87 15.15 26.60 9.18
N LEU A 88 14.65 26.38 7.96
CA LEU A 88 13.90 27.38 7.19
C LEU A 88 12.60 27.79 7.91
N ARG A 89 11.85 26.84 8.46
CA ARG A 89 10.62 27.13 9.22
C ARG A 89 10.88 27.87 10.53
N LYS A 90 11.93 27.51 11.28
CA LYS A 90 12.36 28.28 12.47
C LYS A 90 12.70 29.73 12.12
N LYS A 91 13.34 29.96 10.96
CA LYS A 91 13.58 31.33 10.44
C LYS A 91 12.27 32.03 10.07
N LEU A 92 11.31 31.34 9.45
CA LEU A 92 9.98 31.88 9.14
C LEU A 92 9.17 32.24 10.41
N ASP A 93 9.25 31.43 11.45
CA ASP A 93 8.56 31.70 12.73
C ASP A 93 9.13 32.95 13.42
N SER A 94 10.36 33.34 13.08
CA SER A 94 10.99 34.58 13.56
C SER A 94 10.60 35.84 12.77
N LEU A 95 9.81 35.72 11.69
CA LEU A 95 9.39 36.85 10.84
C LEU A 95 8.79 38.03 11.61
N PRO A 96 7.89 37.84 12.60
CA PRO A 96 7.37 38.97 13.36
C PRO A 96 8.48 39.74 14.09
N ARG A 97 9.51 39.05 14.60
CA ARG A 97 10.66 39.70 15.25
C ARG A 97 11.55 40.41 14.25
N LEU A 98 11.68 39.89 13.03
CA LEU A 98 12.45 40.52 11.96
C LEU A 98 11.78 41.84 11.49
N ILE A 99 10.44 41.86 11.42
CA ILE A 99 9.65 42.99 10.91
C ILE A 99 9.46 44.09 11.97
N TYR A 100 9.17 43.70 13.22
CA TYR A 100 8.70 44.62 14.26
C TYR A 100 9.74 44.91 15.35
N SER A 101 10.95 44.36 15.31
CA SER A 101 11.98 44.68 16.31
C SER A 101 12.94 45.77 15.84
N ASP A 102 13.38 46.60 16.77
CA ASP A 102 14.37 47.67 16.55
C ASP A 102 15.79 47.14 16.27
N ARG A 103 16.00 45.81 16.31
CA ARG A 103 17.33 45.21 16.15
C ARG A 103 17.82 45.22 14.69
N TYR A 104 16.93 45.27 13.71
CA TYR A 104 17.28 45.21 12.30
C TYR A 104 16.81 46.46 11.57
N HIS A 105 17.70 47.08 10.80
CA HIS A 105 17.31 48.16 9.90
C HIS A 105 16.36 47.62 8.82
N PRO A 106 15.30 48.34 8.41
CA PRO A 106 14.32 47.86 7.43
C PRO A 106 14.91 47.31 6.12
N HIS A 107 15.99 47.92 5.61
CA HIS A 107 16.71 47.42 4.44
C HIS A 107 17.34 46.03 4.62
N ILE A 108 17.84 45.72 5.82
CA ILE A 108 18.42 44.40 6.14
C ILE A 108 17.30 43.36 6.20
N ALA A 109 16.17 43.70 6.82
CA ALA A 109 15.00 42.83 6.86
C ALA A 109 14.47 42.53 5.45
N ILE A 110 14.37 43.54 4.57
CA ILE A 110 13.97 43.35 3.17
C ILE A 110 14.94 42.44 2.42
N ALA A 111 16.26 42.64 2.55
CA ALA A 111 17.26 41.80 1.90
C ALA A 111 17.18 40.33 2.34
N ILE A 112 16.96 40.09 3.64
CA ILE A 112 16.74 38.74 4.19
C ILE A 112 15.48 38.13 3.59
N LEU A 113 14.36 38.87 3.54
CA LEU A 113 13.11 38.40 2.97
C LEU A 113 13.22 38.09 1.47
N GLU A 114 13.88 38.95 0.69
CA GLU A 114 14.12 38.73 -0.75
C GLU A 114 15.00 37.49 -0.98
N HIS A 115 16.02 37.27 -0.14
CA HIS A 115 16.80 36.03 -0.18
C HIS A 115 15.95 34.80 0.18
N MET A 116 15.07 34.90 1.19
CA MET A 116 14.14 33.83 1.55
C MET A 116 13.17 33.51 0.41
N VAL A 117 12.72 34.49 -0.39
CA VAL A 117 11.89 34.25 -1.57
C VAL A 117 12.63 33.33 -2.55
N HIS A 118 13.87 33.67 -2.92
CA HIS A 118 14.66 32.85 -3.85
C HIS A 118 14.80 31.41 -3.37
N VAL A 119 15.20 31.22 -2.10
CA VAL A 119 15.37 29.89 -1.52
C VAL A 119 14.05 29.10 -1.50
N LEU A 120 12.93 29.73 -1.17
CA LEU A 120 11.64 29.04 -1.09
C LEU A 120 11.03 28.77 -2.48
N GLU A 121 11.32 29.61 -3.49
CA GLU A 121 10.94 29.35 -4.89
C GLU A 121 11.72 28.16 -5.47
N GLU A 122 13.04 28.08 -5.22
CA GLU A 122 13.88 26.95 -5.66
C GLU A 122 13.46 25.62 -5.04
N ASN A 123 12.90 25.63 -3.83
CA ASN A 123 12.45 24.43 -3.10
C ASN A 123 10.94 24.14 -3.25
N ASP A 124 10.24 24.89 -4.11
CA ASP A 124 8.81 24.75 -4.40
C ASP A 124 7.95 24.71 -3.13
N MET A 125 8.08 25.76 -2.30
CA MET A 125 7.42 25.90 -0.99
C MET A 125 6.37 27.03 -0.97
N PRO A 126 5.24 26.91 -1.72
CA PRO A 126 4.28 28.00 -1.88
C PRO A 126 3.61 28.41 -0.56
N HIS A 127 3.32 27.46 0.33
CA HIS A 127 2.72 27.71 1.65
C HIS A 127 3.58 28.64 2.52
N ASP A 128 4.90 28.49 2.45
CA ASP A 128 5.84 29.30 3.20
C ASP A 128 6.16 30.63 2.47
N LEU A 129 6.18 30.63 1.13
CA LEU A 129 6.28 31.85 0.33
C LEU A 129 5.16 32.85 0.61
N ILE A 130 3.92 32.39 0.82
CA ILE A 130 2.78 33.25 1.16
C ILE A 130 3.10 34.13 2.37
N LYS A 131 3.73 33.55 3.41
CA LYS A 131 4.11 34.29 4.64
C LYS A 131 5.18 35.35 4.35
N VAL A 132 6.17 35.01 3.52
CA VAL A 132 7.26 35.93 3.16
C VAL A 132 6.75 37.08 2.28
N TYR A 133 5.88 36.80 1.31
CA TYR A 133 5.27 37.85 0.49
C TYR A 133 4.32 38.75 1.29
N ASP A 134 3.58 38.20 2.27
CA ASP A 134 2.79 39.03 3.18
C ASP A 134 3.68 39.96 4.01
N ALA A 135 4.82 39.46 4.52
CA ALA A 135 5.81 40.26 5.21
C ALA A 135 6.40 41.37 4.31
N LEU A 136 6.83 41.03 3.09
CA LEU A 136 7.36 41.99 2.11
C LEU A 136 6.32 43.05 1.73
N ARG A 137 5.05 42.66 1.55
CA ARG A 137 3.94 43.56 1.29
C ARG A 137 3.76 44.56 2.42
N ARG A 138 3.78 44.12 3.69
CA ARG A 138 3.67 45.00 4.86
C ARG A 138 4.85 45.97 4.97
N MET A 139 6.07 45.51 4.72
CA MET A 139 7.29 46.35 4.74
C MET A 139 7.29 47.43 3.65
N HIS A 140 6.57 47.19 2.56
CA HIS A 140 6.46 48.12 1.42
C HIS A 140 5.13 48.87 1.37
N LEU A 141 4.36 48.97 2.47
CA LEU A 141 3.00 49.54 2.49
C LEU A 141 2.86 50.89 1.77
N HIS A 142 3.89 51.74 1.86
CA HIS A 142 3.92 53.08 1.25
C HIS A 142 4.85 53.18 0.04
N ALA A 143 5.33 52.06 -0.50
CA ALA A 143 6.25 52.01 -1.64
C ALA A 143 5.58 51.41 -2.88
N PRO A 144 6.02 51.77 -4.11
CA PRO A 144 5.44 51.23 -5.35
C PRO A 144 5.47 49.69 -5.43
N LYS A 145 6.51 49.06 -4.85
CA LYS A 145 6.67 47.60 -4.75
C LYS A 145 5.54 46.89 -3.99
N PHE A 146 4.69 47.61 -3.25
CA PHE A 146 3.52 47.05 -2.56
C PHE A 146 2.62 46.23 -3.50
N PHE A 147 2.35 46.78 -4.69
CA PHE A 147 1.45 46.15 -5.66
C PHE A 147 2.06 44.89 -6.26
N ASP A 148 3.37 44.90 -6.54
CA ASP A 148 4.11 43.74 -7.05
C ASP A 148 4.06 42.59 -6.04
N TYR A 149 4.35 42.86 -4.76
CA TYR A 149 4.28 41.85 -3.70
C TYR A 149 2.84 41.39 -3.41
N THR A 150 1.84 42.24 -3.59
CA THR A 150 0.43 41.83 -3.50
C THR A 150 0.05 40.88 -4.64
N ARG A 151 0.51 41.14 -5.86
CA ARG A 151 0.30 40.24 -7.01
C ARG A 151 1.02 38.90 -6.81
N ALA A 152 2.27 38.94 -6.32
CA ALA A 152 3.05 37.73 -6.01
C ALA A 152 2.36 36.91 -4.90
N TYR A 153 1.92 37.55 -3.82
CA TYR A 153 1.15 36.91 -2.75
C TYR A 153 -0.10 36.18 -3.30
N ASN A 154 -0.92 36.86 -4.10
CA ASN A 154 -2.15 36.27 -4.65
C ASN A 154 -1.84 35.10 -5.59
N ARG A 155 -0.77 35.20 -6.40
CA ARG A 155 -0.31 34.12 -7.27
C ARG A 155 0.10 32.89 -6.45
N GLN A 156 0.87 33.07 -5.38
CA GLN A 156 1.30 31.96 -4.52
C GLN A 156 0.14 31.36 -3.74
N MET A 157 -0.84 32.16 -3.33
CA MET A 157 -2.07 31.66 -2.70
C MET A 157 -2.87 30.76 -3.64
N ALA A 158 -3.08 31.19 -4.89
CA ALA A 158 -3.73 30.36 -5.90
C ALA A 158 -2.95 29.07 -6.19
N TYR A 159 -1.62 29.16 -6.24
CA TYR A 159 -0.76 28.01 -6.46
C TYR A 159 -0.78 27.01 -5.29
N ALA A 160 -0.72 27.48 -4.04
CA ALA A 160 -0.83 26.63 -2.85
C ALA A 160 -2.16 25.85 -2.83
N LEU A 161 -3.27 26.51 -3.16
CA LEU A 161 -4.58 25.87 -3.29
C LEU A 161 -4.61 24.81 -4.40
N ALA A 162 -3.94 25.08 -5.53
CA ALA A 162 -3.83 24.11 -6.62
C ALA A 162 -2.98 22.89 -6.22
N LEU A 163 -1.92 23.09 -5.44
CA LEU A 163 -1.08 22.02 -4.90
C LEU A 163 -1.87 21.13 -3.93
N ASP A 164 -2.61 21.73 -3.01
CA ASP A 164 -3.46 20.99 -2.06
C ASP A 164 -4.56 20.20 -2.78
N LYS A 165 -5.16 20.80 -3.82
CA LYS A 165 -6.13 20.11 -4.68
C LYS A 165 -5.50 18.92 -5.40
N ALA A 166 -4.32 19.08 -5.99
CA ALA A 166 -3.61 18.00 -6.67
C ALA A 166 -3.25 16.85 -5.73
N GLN A 167 -2.82 17.17 -4.50
CA GLN A 167 -2.59 16.17 -3.45
C GLN A 167 -3.88 15.41 -3.09
N GLY A 168 -4.99 16.13 -2.94
CA GLY A 168 -6.30 15.52 -2.70
C GLY A 168 -6.73 14.57 -3.81
N ILE A 169 -6.52 14.96 -5.08
CA ILE A 169 -6.83 14.09 -6.22
C ILE A 169 -5.90 12.88 -6.27
N ALA A 170 -4.61 13.03 -5.94
CA ALA A 170 -3.66 11.91 -5.95
C ALA A 170 -4.02 10.85 -4.89
N LEU A 171 -4.42 11.31 -3.70
CA LEU A 171 -4.96 10.45 -2.64
C LEU A 171 -6.19 9.68 -3.10
N GLU A 172 -7.14 10.40 -3.70
CA GLU A 172 -8.39 9.81 -4.21
C GLU A 172 -8.10 8.79 -5.32
N LEU A 173 -7.20 9.13 -6.24
CA LEU A 173 -6.79 8.26 -7.33
C LEU A 173 -6.18 6.96 -6.81
N SER A 174 -5.24 7.04 -5.86
CA SER A 174 -4.63 5.85 -5.25
C SER A 174 -5.67 4.95 -4.58
N ARG A 175 -6.59 5.56 -3.81
CA ARG A 175 -7.71 4.84 -3.19
C ARG A 175 -8.59 4.15 -4.23
N LYS A 176 -8.97 4.86 -5.29
CA LYS A 176 -9.85 4.34 -6.34
C LYS A 176 -9.20 3.23 -7.14
N ILE A 177 -7.90 3.30 -7.42
CA ILE A 177 -7.16 2.19 -8.05
C ILE A 177 -7.25 0.92 -7.19
N GLY A 178 -7.03 1.04 -5.87
CA GLY A 178 -7.17 -0.10 -4.96
C GLY A 178 -8.60 -0.65 -4.87
N GLU A 179 -9.60 0.23 -4.81
CA GLU A 179 -11.02 -0.17 -4.84
C GLU A 179 -11.38 -0.85 -6.17
N TYR A 180 -10.86 -0.35 -7.29
CA TYR A 180 -11.07 -0.93 -8.61
C TYR A 180 -10.48 -2.34 -8.71
N ASP A 181 -9.26 -2.56 -8.24
CA ASP A 181 -8.60 -3.88 -8.24
C ASP A 181 -9.45 -4.96 -7.56
N LEU A 182 -10.19 -4.60 -6.50
CA LEU A 182 -11.04 -5.53 -5.74
C LEU A 182 -12.50 -5.59 -6.24
N SER A 183 -12.98 -4.58 -6.95
CA SER A 183 -14.39 -4.48 -7.37
C SER A 183 -14.59 -4.82 -8.85
N HIS A 184 -13.61 -4.46 -9.69
CA HIS A 184 -13.70 -4.36 -11.13
C HIS A 184 -14.97 -3.63 -11.58
N ASP A 185 -15.31 -2.54 -10.92
CA ASP A 185 -16.49 -1.73 -11.25
C ASP A 185 -16.21 -0.68 -12.34
N ASP A 186 -17.17 -0.49 -13.26
CA ASP A 186 -17.00 0.42 -14.41
C ASP A 186 -17.09 1.90 -14.01
N GLU A 187 -17.96 2.25 -13.05
CA GLU A 187 -18.08 3.63 -12.56
C GLU A 187 -16.78 4.07 -11.86
N THR A 188 -16.19 3.15 -11.10
CA THR A 188 -14.89 3.37 -10.44
C THR A 188 -13.77 3.57 -11.47
N TRP A 189 -13.81 2.85 -12.61
CA TRP A 189 -12.85 3.03 -13.70
C TRP A 189 -12.97 4.38 -14.38
N GLU A 190 -14.18 4.81 -14.74
CA GLU A 190 -14.42 6.12 -15.35
C GLU A 190 -13.95 7.27 -14.43
N LEU A 191 -14.15 7.11 -13.13
CA LEU A 191 -13.65 8.05 -12.13
C LEU A 191 -12.12 8.10 -12.10
N ILE A 192 -11.43 6.96 -12.14
CA ILE A 192 -9.95 6.89 -12.21
C ILE A 192 -9.42 7.69 -13.42
N LEU A 193 -10.04 7.49 -14.59
CA LEU A 193 -9.65 8.21 -15.82
C LEU A 193 -9.87 9.73 -15.69
N THR A 194 -10.98 10.13 -15.07
CA THR A 194 -11.30 11.54 -14.82
C THR A 194 -10.29 12.18 -13.87
N LEU A 195 -9.96 11.52 -12.75
CA LEU A 195 -8.99 12.01 -11.76
C LEU A 195 -7.58 12.13 -12.37
N ARG A 196 -7.18 11.17 -13.21
CA ARG A 196 -5.92 11.22 -13.98
C ARG A 196 -5.86 12.47 -14.86
N GLN A 197 -6.92 12.75 -15.61
CA GLN A 197 -7.00 13.93 -16.47
C GLN A 197 -6.98 15.23 -15.67
N GLU A 198 -7.65 15.27 -14.51
CA GLU A 198 -7.69 16.45 -13.66
C GLU A 198 -6.32 16.82 -13.09
N ILE A 199 -5.54 15.84 -12.60
CA ILE A 199 -4.15 16.07 -12.15
C ILE A 199 -3.29 16.63 -13.29
N ASN A 200 -3.46 16.13 -14.51
CA ASN A 200 -2.70 16.61 -15.66
C ASN A 200 -3.04 18.06 -16.00
N ASN A 201 -4.33 18.40 -15.97
CA ASN A 201 -4.79 19.76 -16.19
C ASN A 201 -4.20 20.70 -15.13
N ILE A 202 -4.22 20.33 -13.86
CA ILE A 202 -3.63 21.15 -12.77
C ILE A 202 -2.11 21.28 -12.93
N SER A 203 -1.41 20.19 -13.24
CA SER A 203 0.03 20.22 -13.48
C SER A 203 0.42 21.05 -14.71
N GLY A 204 -0.47 21.20 -15.70
CA GLY A 204 -0.25 22.04 -16.87
C GLY A 204 -0.37 23.55 -16.59
N LEU A 205 -1.11 23.94 -15.55
CA LEU A 205 -1.36 25.34 -15.20
C LEU A 205 -0.18 26.00 -14.47
N TYR A 206 0.65 25.22 -13.77
CA TYR A 206 1.72 25.74 -12.91
C TYR A 206 3.06 25.06 -13.21
N SER A 207 4.14 25.84 -13.22
CA SER A 207 5.51 25.33 -13.42
C SER A 207 6.11 24.78 -12.11
N SER A 208 5.47 23.76 -11.54
CA SER A 208 5.90 23.12 -10.29
C SER A 208 6.55 21.76 -10.59
N HIS A 209 7.70 21.51 -9.96
CA HIS A 209 8.31 20.19 -10.04
C HIS A 209 7.53 19.15 -9.21
N ARG A 210 6.90 19.55 -8.09
CA ARG A 210 6.08 18.66 -7.25
C ARG A 210 4.80 18.21 -7.98
N LEU A 211 4.10 19.15 -8.63
CA LEU A 211 2.90 18.82 -9.42
C LEU A 211 3.23 17.92 -10.61
N ARG A 212 4.33 18.20 -11.32
CA ARG A 212 4.80 17.34 -12.41
C ARG A 212 5.15 15.94 -11.93
N PHE A 213 5.83 15.83 -10.79
CA PHE A 213 6.12 14.54 -10.19
C PHE A 213 4.83 13.77 -9.86
N GLN A 214 3.86 14.41 -9.18
CA GLN A 214 2.57 13.80 -8.88
C GLN A 214 1.81 13.35 -10.13
N SER A 215 1.82 14.17 -11.20
CA SER A 215 1.24 13.80 -12.49
C SER A 215 1.92 12.56 -13.08
N HIS A 216 3.25 12.48 -13.07
CA HIS A 216 3.94 11.28 -13.54
C HIS A 216 3.61 10.04 -12.70
N ILE A 217 3.57 10.15 -11.37
CA ILE A 217 3.18 9.04 -10.49
C ILE A 217 1.73 8.60 -10.76
N ALA A 218 0.80 9.54 -10.98
CA ALA A 218 -0.58 9.23 -11.32
C ALA A 218 -0.68 8.43 -12.63
N HIS A 219 0.03 8.86 -13.68
CA HIS A 219 0.07 8.14 -14.95
C HIS A 219 0.64 6.73 -14.78
N LEU A 220 1.76 6.60 -14.08
CA LEU A 220 2.40 5.30 -13.83
C LEU A 220 1.48 4.38 -13.03
N SER A 221 0.82 4.90 -11.99
CA SER A 221 -0.07 4.11 -11.14
C SER A 221 -1.24 3.54 -11.94
N VAL A 222 -1.89 4.36 -12.77
CA VAL A 222 -2.96 3.86 -13.66
C VAL A 222 -2.38 2.90 -14.70
N ALA A 223 -1.35 3.31 -15.43
CA ALA A 223 -0.81 2.51 -16.54
C ALA A 223 -0.26 1.15 -16.10
N LEU A 224 0.26 1.02 -14.89
CA LEU A 224 0.88 -0.22 -14.40
C LEU A 224 -0.11 -1.10 -13.63
N LEU A 225 -0.92 -0.51 -12.75
CA LEU A 225 -1.73 -1.27 -11.78
C LEU A 225 -3.14 -1.59 -12.27
N THR A 226 -3.58 -1.01 -13.39
CA THR A 226 -4.88 -1.32 -13.98
C THR A 226 -4.73 -2.07 -15.31
N PRO A 227 -5.79 -2.76 -15.79
CA PRO A 227 -5.79 -3.40 -17.10
C PRO A 227 -5.36 -2.43 -18.20
N ALA A 228 -4.73 -2.97 -19.25
CA ALA A 228 -4.24 -2.15 -20.35
C ALA A 228 -5.38 -1.31 -20.92
N ASP A 229 -5.18 0.01 -20.90
CA ASP A 229 -6.02 0.98 -21.57
C ASP A 229 -5.66 0.89 -23.06
N ASP A 230 -6.45 0.14 -23.84
CA ASP A 230 -6.33 0.09 -25.32
C ASP A 230 -6.55 1.50 -25.94
N GLY A 231 -7.03 2.47 -25.14
CA GLY A 231 -7.21 3.87 -25.48
C GLY A 231 -6.17 4.84 -24.92
N MET A 232 -4.98 4.36 -24.50
CA MET A 232 -3.86 5.28 -24.27
C MET A 232 -3.57 6.04 -25.56
N ASP A 233 -3.96 7.32 -25.59
CA ASP A 233 -3.73 8.22 -26.72
C ASP A 233 -2.27 8.09 -27.18
N ALA A 234 -2.08 7.82 -28.47
CA ALA A 234 -0.78 7.74 -29.13
C ALA A 234 0.06 9.05 -29.04
N SER A 235 -0.47 10.10 -28.40
CA SER A 235 0.18 11.37 -28.09
C SER A 235 0.77 11.45 -26.67
N SER A 236 0.55 10.43 -25.84
CA SER A 236 1.05 10.37 -24.46
C SER A 236 2.49 9.88 -24.42
N HIS A 237 3.32 10.46 -23.55
CA HIS A 237 4.65 9.93 -23.24
C HIS A 237 4.59 8.44 -22.86
N SER A 238 5.59 7.66 -23.26
CA SER A 238 5.62 6.24 -22.91
C SER A 238 5.73 6.03 -21.39
N ILE A 239 5.37 4.85 -20.90
CA ILE A 239 5.54 4.50 -19.47
C ILE A 239 7.02 4.65 -19.05
N GLU A 240 7.95 4.35 -19.96
CA GLU A 240 9.40 4.52 -19.77
C GLU A 240 9.79 6.00 -19.61
N ASP A 241 9.22 6.88 -20.43
CA ASP A 241 9.44 8.32 -20.34
C ASP A 241 8.94 8.87 -19.00
N HIS A 242 7.76 8.45 -18.55
CA HIS A 242 7.23 8.85 -17.25
C HIS A 242 8.10 8.37 -16.09
N LEU A 243 8.60 7.13 -16.13
CA LEU A 243 9.58 6.62 -15.15
C LEU A 243 10.88 7.44 -15.17
N ALA A 244 11.41 7.74 -16.35
CA ALA A 244 12.64 8.49 -16.51
C ALA A 244 12.50 9.94 -16.00
N MET A 245 11.40 10.61 -16.32
CA MET A 245 11.12 11.97 -15.86
C MET A 245 10.92 12.04 -14.35
N ALA A 246 10.16 11.11 -13.75
CA ALA A 246 9.98 11.05 -12.31
C ALA A 246 11.32 10.82 -11.57
N ARG A 247 12.16 9.91 -12.09
CA ARG A 247 13.52 9.71 -11.57
C ARG A 247 14.37 10.96 -11.71
N LYS A 248 14.33 11.64 -12.85
CA LYS A 248 15.10 12.87 -13.10
C LYS A 248 14.75 13.94 -12.05
N LEU A 249 13.48 14.12 -11.73
CA LEU A 249 13.04 15.06 -10.70
C LEU A 249 13.62 14.72 -9.32
N ILE A 250 13.61 13.45 -8.92
CA ILE A 250 14.24 13.02 -7.66
C ILE A 250 15.74 13.34 -7.64
N HIS A 251 16.46 13.10 -8.74
CA HIS A 251 17.91 13.36 -8.80
C HIS A 251 18.25 14.85 -8.84
N GLN A 252 17.36 15.70 -9.37
CA GLN A 252 17.55 17.15 -9.40
C GLN A 252 17.37 17.80 -8.02
N HIS A 253 16.71 17.11 -7.08
CA HIS A 253 16.38 17.63 -5.76
C HIS A 253 16.74 16.63 -4.63
N PRO A 254 18.04 16.28 -4.47
CA PRO A 254 18.47 15.25 -3.51
C PRO A 254 18.26 15.65 -2.04
N ASP A 255 18.29 16.94 -1.74
CA ASP A 255 18.17 17.47 -0.37
C ASP A 255 16.71 17.64 0.10
N ASP A 256 15.73 17.42 -0.79
CA ASP A 256 14.31 17.50 -0.45
C ASP A 256 13.84 16.18 0.20
N PRO A 257 13.37 16.22 1.46
CA PRO A 257 12.88 15.03 2.15
C PRO A 257 11.72 14.33 1.44
N PHE A 258 10.89 15.07 0.70
CA PHE A 258 9.79 14.49 -0.08
C PHE A 258 10.35 13.53 -1.14
N TYR A 259 11.30 13.97 -1.95
CA TYR A 259 11.87 13.13 -3.01
C TYR A 259 12.71 11.98 -2.44
N ALA A 260 13.45 12.22 -1.35
CA ALA A 260 14.15 11.17 -0.63
C ALA A 260 13.19 10.05 -0.18
N SER A 261 12.00 10.42 0.31
CA SER A 261 10.97 9.45 0.73
C SER A 261 10.30 8.70 -0.43
N CYS A 262 10.38 9.22 -1.66
CA CYS A 262 9.75 8.62 -2.85
C CYS A 262 10.62 7.57 -3.54
N LYS A 263 11.87 7.34 -3.10
CA LYS A 263 12.76 6.35 -3.72
C LYS A 263 12.18 4.92 -3.70
N PRO A 264 11.64 4.40 -2.57
CA PRO A 264 11.03 3.06 -2.54
C PRO A 264 9.83 2.92 -3.49
N LEU A 265 9.08 4.01 -3.70
CA LEU A 265 7.97 4.03 -4.66
C LEU A 265 8.49 3.86 -6.09
N MET A 266 9.62 4.50 -6.45
CA MET A 266 10.20 4.32 -7.78
C MET A 266 10.72 2.90 -8.01
N ASP A 267 11.30 2.28 -6.99
CA ASP A 267 11.74 0.88 -7.07
C ASP A 267 10.53 -0.05 -7.28
N TYR A 268 9.43 0.19 -6.56
CA TYR A 268 8.16 -0.53 -6.72
C TYR A 268 7.55 -0.36 -8.11
N LEU A 269 7.37 0.87 -8.60
CA LEU A 269 6.80 1.11 -9.94
C LEU A 269 7.69 0.52 -11.05
N SER A 270 9.00 0.46 -10.84
CA SER A 270 9.92 -0.18 -11.77
C SER A 270 9.79 -1.70 -11.75
N PHE A 271 9.59 -2.30 -10.58
CA PHE A 271 9.24 -3.71 -10.45
C PHE A 271 7.94 -4.03 -11.21
N GLU A 272 6.87 -3.25 -11.00
CA GLU A 272 5.59 -3.43 -11.69
C GLU A 272 5.74 -3.29 -13.22
N PHE A 273 6.50 -2.30 -13.68
CA PHE A 273 6.82 -2.13 -15.09
C PHE A 273 7.50 -3.38 -15.67
N TYR A 274 8.60 -3.84 -15.08
CA TYR A 274 9.31 -5.00 -15.62
C TYR A 274 8.52 -6.30 -15.49
N LEU A 275 7.66 -6.42 -14.48
CA LEU A 275 6.75 -7.56 -14.33
C LEU A 275 5.71 -7.57 -15.45
N LYS A 276 5.06 -6.43 -15.72
CA LYS A 276 4.04 -6.27 -16.78
C LYS A 276 4.56 -6.60 -18.18
N TYR A 277 5.84 -6.30 -18.46
CA TYR A 277 6.50 -6.62 -19.73
C TYR A 277 7.25 -7.97 -19.72
N HIS A 278 7.03 -8.83 -18.71
CA HIS A 278 7.66 -10.14 -18.55
C HIS A 278 9.21 -10.12 -18.59
N MET A 279 9.83 -9.01 -18.17
CA MET A 279 11.28 -8.84 -18.07
C MET A 279 11.81 -9.34 -16.72
N HIS A 280 11.62 -10.63 -16.41
CA HIS A 280 11.80 -11.18 -15.06
C HIS A 280 13.19 -10.92 -14.44
N LYS A 281 14.27 -10.89 -15.24
CA LYS A 281 15.63 -10.59 -14.72
C LYS A 281 15.74 -9.18 -14.15
N LYS A 282 15.16 -8.20 -14.82
CA LYS A 282 15.13 -6.80 -14.34
C LYS A 282 14.13 -6.66 -13.20
N ALA A 283 12.98 -7.33 -13.30
CA ALA A 283 11.99 -7.37 -12.21
C ALA A 283 12.61 -7.89 -10.91
N GLN A 284 13.41 -8.97 -10.94
CA GLN A 284 14.12 -9.50 -9.77
C GLN A 284 14.99 -8.42 -9.09
N THR A 285 15.74 -7.63 -9.85
CA THR A 285 16.61 -6.58 -9.28
C THR A 285 15.81 -5.55 -8.49
N TYR A 286 14.68 -5.09 -9.02
CA TYR A 286 13.82 -4.13 -8.32
C TYR A 286 13.00 -4.78 -7.21
N TYR A 287 12.60 -6.04 -7.38
CA TYR A 287 11.98 -6.83 -6.33
C TYR A 287 12.89 -6.92 -5.09
N ASP A 288 14.17 -7.22 -5.27
CA ASP A 288 15.15 -7.29 -4.18
C ASP A 288 15.31 -5.95 -3.46
N LEU A 289 15.23 -4.82 -4.17
CA LEU A 289 15.25 -3.48 -3.58
C LEU A 289 13.98 -3.21 -2.76
N VAL A 290 12.80 -3.51 -3.30
CA VAL A 290 11.51 -3.33 -2.61
C VAL A 290 11.44 -4.21 -1.36
N CYS A 291 11.97 -5.42 -1.42
CA CYS A 291 11.98 -6.35 -0.29
C CYS A 291 12.85 -5.91 0.89
N GLN A 292 13.78 -4.96 0.70
CA GLN A 292 14.58 -4.42 1.81
C GLN A 292 13.74 -3.60 2.81
N ASP A 293 12.66 -2.94 2.35
CA ASP A 293 11.78 -2.13 3.20
C ASP A 293 10.32 -2.13 2.67
N ILE A 294 9.68 -3.29 2.75
CA ILE A 294 8.26 -3.44 2.38
C ILE A 294 7.38 -2.49 3.23
N PRO A 295 7.53 -2.37 4.56
CA PRO A 295 6.71 -1.45 5.35
C PRO A 295 6.87 0.01 4.89
N GLY A 296 8.08 0.45 4.56
CA GLY A 296 8.34 1.79 4.02
C GLY A 296 7.65 2.03 2.68
N MET A 297 7.71 1.07 1.77
CA MET A 297 7.01 1.14 0.49
C MET A 297 5.48 1.18 0.69
N LEU A 298 4.93 0.36 1.59
CA LEU A 298 3.50 0.33 1.86
C LEU A 298 2.98 1.64 2.48
N ARG A 299 3.79 2.36 3.27
CA ARG A 299 3.45 3.70 3.79
C ARG A 299 3.27 4.76 2.69
N LEU A 300 3.73 4.50 1.47
CA LEU A 300 3.52 5.38 0.31
C LEU A 300 2.17 5.15 -0.40
N ALA A 301 1.24 4.43 0.26
CA ALA A 301 -0.17 4.29 -0.16
C ALA A 301 -0.85 5.62 -0.57
N PRO A 302 -0.56 6.77 0.07
CA PRO A 302 -1.07 8.07 -0.37
C PRO A 302 -0.72 8.48 -1.81
N LEU A 303 0.41 7.99 -2.35
CA LEU A 303 0.91 8.36 -3.67
C LEU A 303 0.54 7.33 -4.74
N CYS A 304 0.41 6.07 -4.36
CA CYS A 304 0.19 4.95 -5.27
C CYS A 304 -0.43 3.78 -4.50
N ALA A 305 -1.26 2.96 -5.15
CA ALA A 305 -1.90 1.79 -4.54
C ALA A 305 -0.87 0.68 -4.24
N SER A 306 -0.05 0.89 -3.21
CA SER A 306 1.11 0.08 -2.84
C SER A 306 0.74 -1.34 -2.39
N SER A 307 -0.47 -1.56 -1.88
CA SER A 307 -0.92 -2.90 -1.46
C SER A 307 -1.15 -3.86 -2.62
N HIS A 308 -1.29 -3.35 -3.85
CA HIS A 308 -1.31 -4.17 -5.07
C HIS A 308 -0.02 -5.00 -5.22
N PHE A 309 1.09 -4.56 -4.61
CA PHE A 309 2.33 -5.32 -4.51
C PHE A 309 2.12 -6.78 -4.07
N PHE A 310 1.18 -7.05 -3.16
CA PHE A 310 0.94 -8.43 -2.70
C PHE A 310 0.38 -9.33 -3.83
N THR A 311 -0.44 -8.76 -4.71
CA THR A 311 -0.95 -9.42 -5.91
C THR A 311 0.20 -9.65 -6.90
N SER A 312 0.93 -8.59 -7.24
CA SER A 312 2.07 -8.64 -8.17
C SER A 312 3.19 -9.58 -7.70
N LYS A 313 3.48 -9.61 -6.39
CA LYS A 313 4.42 -10.56 -5.78
C LYS A 313 3.98 -12.00 -6.01
N THR A 314 2.70 -12.31 -5.82
CA THR A 314 2.18 -13.66 -6.06
C THR A 314 2.31 -14.05 -7.52
N THR A 315 2.01 -13.12 -8.44
CA THR A 315 2.20 -13.30 -9.88
C THR A 315 3.66 -13.53 -10.24
N TYR A 316 4.58 -12.74 -9.68
CA TYR A 316 6.01 -12.87 -9.90
C TYR A 316 6.53 -14.26 -9.51
N PHE A 317 6.22 -14.74 -8.31
CA PHE A 317 6.63 -16.07 -7.87
C PHE A 317 6.02 -17.21 -8.69
N LYS A 318 4.82 -17.01 -9.24
CA LYS A 318 4.20 -17.94 -10.20
C LYS A 318 5.01 -18.02 -11.49
N GLU A 319 5.36 -16.88 -12.07
CA GLU A 319 6.08 -16.82 -13.35
C GLU A 319 7.47 -17.46 -13.26
N ILE A 320 8.19 -17.22 -12.17
CA ILE A 320 9.51 -17.84 -11.92
C ILE A 320 9.43 -19.26 -11.36
N LYS A 321 8.21 -19.81 -11.16
CA LYS A 321 7.93 -21.16 -10.63
C LYS A 321 8.51 -21.44 -9.23
N ARG A 322 8.56 -20.42 -8.35
CA ARG A 322 9.10 -20.50 -6.98
C ARG A 322 8.07 -20.19 -5.89
N LEU A 323 6.77 -20.35 -6.18
CA LEU A 323 5.65 -20.10 -5.26
C LEU A 323 5.82 -20.64 -3.81
N PRO A 324 6.41 -21.84 -3.57
CA PRO A 324 6.61 -22.33 -2.20
C PRO A 324 7.54 -21.45 -1.35
N GLU A 325 8.44 -20.71 -1.97
CA GLU A 325 9.42 -19.86 -1.29
C GLU A 325 8.80 -18.59 -0.70
N MET A 326 7.60 -18.20 -1.15
CA MET A 326 6.82 -17.10 -0.58
C MET A 326 6.53 -17.26 0.92
N ALA A 327 6.59 -18.50 1.44
CA ALA A 327 6.36 -18.80 2.84
C ALA A 327 7.36 -18.10 3.78
N ALA A 328 8.62 -18.04 3.38
CA ALA A 328 9.68 -17.38 4.15
C ALA A 328 9.42 -15.86 4.21
N ASP A 329 9.00 -15.27 3.09
CA ASP A 329 8.71 -13.84 3.01
C ASP A 329 7.53 -13.41 3.90
N VAL A 330 6.45 -14.19 3.92
CA VAL A 330 5.30 -13.91 4.80
C VAL A 330 5.72 -14.02 6.26
N GLN A 331 6.57 -14.98 6.60
CA GLN A 331 7.10 -15.12 7.96
C GLN A 331 7.95 -13.90 8.36
N LEU A 332 8.84 -13.43 7.48
CA LEU A 332 9.64 -12.23 7.71
C LEU A 332 8.78 -10.97 7.92
N LEU A 333 7.68 -10.83 7.17
CA LEU A 333 6.72 -9.74 7.35
C LEU A 333 5.98 -9.82 8.69
N GLU A 334 5.62 -11.03 9.13
CA GLU A 334 5.01 -11.23 10.45
C GLU A 334 6.02 -10.93 11.58
N GLU A 335 7.28 -11.33 11.43
CA GLU A 335 8.38 -11.07 12.37
C GLU A 335 8.75 -9.58 12.44
N SER A 336 8.66 -8.84 11.34
CA SER A 336 8.84 -7.39 11.33
C SER A 336 7.71 -6.62 12.03
N GLY A 337 6.67 -7.32 12.51
CA GLY A 337 5.51 -6.72 13.16
C GLY A 337 4.57 -5.99 12.19
N PHE A 338 4.64 -6.27 10.88
CA PHE A 338 3.74 -5.68 9.91
C PHE A 338 2.33 -6.27 10.07
N ASP A 339 1.36 -5.40 10.35
CA ASP A 339 -0.06 -5.76 10.37
C ASP A 339 -0.85 -4.76 9.51
N ALA A 340 -1.64 -5.29 8.58
CA ALA A 340 -2.46 -4.45 7.72
C ALA A 340 -3.63 -3.88 8.54
N SER A 341 -3.85 -2.57 8.44
CA SER A 341 -4.89 -1.88 9.20
C SER A 341 -6.29 -2.35 8.78
N LEU A 342 -7.13 -2.72 9.74
CA LEU A 342 -8.54 -3.01 9.50
C LEU A 342 -9.33 -1.79 9.01
N LEU A 343 -8.81 -0.56 9.20
CA LEU A 343 -9.40 0.66 8.66
C LEU A 343 -9.14 0.81 7.16
N ASP A 344 -8.08 0.16 6.65
CA ASP A 344 -7.76 0.09 5.23
C ASP A 344 -8.17 -1.29 4.70
N HIS A 345 -9.46 -1.43 4.39
CA HIS A 345 -10.03 -2.69 3.92
C HIS A 345 -9.39 -3.21 2.64
N VAL A 346 -8.90 -2.32 1.76
CA VAL A 346 -8.25 -2.71 0.49
C VAL A 346 -6.93 -3.38 0.78
N SER A 347 -6.04 -2.71 1.52
CA SER A 347 -4.72 -3.25 1.85
C SER A 347 -4.83 -4.50 2.72
N TYR A 348 -5.80 -4.54 3.64
CA TYR A 348 -6.09 -5.73 4.43
C TYR A 348 -6.53 -6.91 3.56
N ALA A 349 -7.40 -6.69 2.57
CA ALA A 349 -7.84 -7.73 1.65
C ALA A 349 -6.67 -8.30 0.83
N HIS A 350 -5.85 -7.44 0.21
CA HIS A 350 -4.66 -7.88 -0.53
C HIS A 350 -3.72 -8.72 0.33
N TYR A 351 -3.42 -8.25 1.54
CA TYR A 351 -2.53 -8.97 2.46
C TYR A 351 -3.11 -10.33 2.87
N MET A 352 -4.40 -10.40 3.21
CA MET A 352 -5.02 -11.65 3.65
C MET A 352 -5.17 -12.67 2.51
N ILE A 353 -5.47 -12.22 1.29
CA ILE A 353 -5.49 -13.08 0.09
C ILE A 353 -4.08 -13.63 -0.17
N HIS A 354 -3.05 -12.79 -0.08
CA HIS A 354 -1.65 -13.20 -0.24
C HIS A 354 -1.19 -14.23 0.81
N LYS A 355 -1.57 -14.05 2.08
CA LYS A 355 -1.31 -15.05 3.13
C LYS A 355 -2.01 -16.38 2.86
N ALA A 356 -3.25 -16.33 2.38
CA ALA A 356 -3.99 -17.52 2.01
C ALA A 356 -3.35 -18.24 0.80
N ALA A 357 -2.94 -17.49 -0.23
CA ALA A 357 -2.23 -18.02 -1.39
C ALA A 357 -0.91 -18.70 -0.98
N THR A 358 -0.12 -18.04 -0.13
CA THR A 358 1.13 -18.59 0.39
C THR A 358 0.89 -19.89 1.17
N ALA A 359 -0.09 -19.90 2.09
CA ALA A 359 -0.44 -21.10 2.85
C ALA A 359 -0.94 -22.24 1.94
N PHE A 360 -1.65 -21.91 0.85
CA PHE A 360 -2.13 -22.87 -0.14
C PHE A 360 -0.97 -23.54 -0.88
N PHE A 361 0.03 -22.79 -1.35
CA PHE A 361 1.16 -23.35 -2.10
C PHE A 361 2.11 -24.21 -1.25
N VAL A 362 2.19 -23.96 0.05
CA VAL A 362 2.91 -24.81 1.02
C VAL A 362 2.09 -26.06 1.43
N GLY A 363 0.88 -26.23 0.91
CA GLY A 363 -0.01 -27.35 1.24
C GLY A 363 -0.72 -27.22 2.59
N LYS A 364 -0.60 -26.08 3.28
CA LYS A 364 -1.28 -25.78 4.54
C LYS A 364 -2.71 -25.27 4.30
N TYR A 365 -3.53 -26.08 3.61
CA TYR A 365 -4.88 -25.70 3.17
C TYR A 365 -5.81 -25.25 4.31
N ARG A 366 -5.72 -25.88 5.49
CA ARG A 366 -6.51 -25.47 6.67
C ARG A 366 -6.12 -24.07 7.17
N LYS A 367 -4.84 -23.68 7.06
CA LYS A 367 -4.38 -22.33 7.41
C LYS A 367 -4.90 -21.31 6.38
N ALA A 368 -4.89 -21.66 5.10
CA ALA A 368 -5.49 -20.82 4.05
C ALA A 368 -6.99 -20.56 4.31
N VAL A 369 -7.77 -21.59 4.64
CA VAL A 369 -9.20 -21.45 5.02
C VAL A 369 -9.37 -20.51 6.21
N LYS A 370 -8.53 -20.62 7.25
CA LYS A 370 -8.58 -19.72 8.42
C LYS A 370 -8.38 -18.26 8.01
N HIS A 371 -7.40 -17.96 7.16
CA HIS A 371 -7.15 -16.60 6.68
C HIS A 371 -8.33 -16.06 5.86
N LEU A 372 -8.87 -16.84 4.92
CA LEU A 372 -9.99 -16.42 4.09
C LEU A 372 -11.28 -16.21 4.88
N ASN A 373 -11.57 -17.09 5.86
CA ASN A 373 -12.74 -16.91 6.74
C ASN A 373 -12.60 -15.68 7.63
N ARG A 374 -11.40 -15.42 8.15
CA ARG A 374 -11.12 -14.19 8.91
C ARG A 374 -11.35 -12.95 8.06
N LEU A 375 -10.87 -12.96 6.81
CA LEU A 375 -11.12 -11.88 5.87
C LEU A 375 -12.63 -11.66 5.61
N GLN A 376 -13.42 -12.73 5.46
CA GLN A 376 -14.89 -12.63 5.33
C GLN A 376 -15.61 -12.08 6.56
N GLN A 377 -15.05 -12.29 7.75
CA GLN A 377 -15.60 -11.76 9.00
C GLN A 377 -15.24 -10.29 9.21
N ASP A 378 -14.00 -9.93 8.86
CA ASP A 378 -13.43 -8.62 9.13
C ASP A 378 -13.82 -7.56 8.08
N VAL A 379 -14.06 -7.97 6.82
CA VAL A 379 -14.32 -7.04 5.70
C VAL A 379 -15.73 -7.19 5.14
N MET A 380 -16.44 -6.07 5.04
CA MET A 380 -17.73 -5.98 4.38
C MET A 380 -17.55 -5.84 2.86
N PHE A 381 -17.68 -6.95 2.13
CA PHE A 381 -17.49 -7.03 0.68
C PHE A 381 -18.55 -6.33 -0.20
N LYS A 382 -19.42 -5.47 0.36
CA LYS A 382 -20.58 -4.92 -0.34
C LYS A 382 -20.22 -4.21 -1.66
N ASN A 383 -19.07 -3.53 -1.69
CA ASN A 383 -18.57 -2.78 -2.84
C ASN A 383 -17.38 -3.47 -3.54
N MET A 384 -17.00 -4.69 -3.11
CA MET A 384 -15.84 -5.44 -3.60
C MET A 384 -16.30 -6.79 -4.15
N VAL A 385 -17.23 -6.74 -5.11
CA VAL A 385 -17.95 -7.93 -5.60
C VAL A 385 -17.00 -8.93 -6.23
N HIS A 386 -16.02 -8.47 -7.01
CA HIS A 386 -15.04 -9.34 -7.65
C HIS A 386 -14.20 -10.11 -6.61
N ALA A 387 -13.60 -9.40 -5.66
CA ALA A 387 -12.84 -9.99 -4.57
C ALA A 387 -13.68 -10.96 -3.72
N GLU A 388 -14.96 -10.66 -3.46
CA GLU A 388 -15.83 -11.57 -2.71
C GLU A 388 -16.04 -12.91 -3.45
N ILE A 389 -16.26 -12.84 -4.77
CA ILE A 389 -16.42 -14.02 -5.61
C ILE A 389 -15.12 -14.80 -5.61
N GLU A 390 -13.98 -14.14 -5.83
CA GLU A 390 -12.66 -14.79 -5.81
C GLU A 390 -12.36 -15.47 -4.47
N VAL A 391 -12.57 -14.79 -3.35
CA VAL A 391 -12.38 -15.35 -2.00
C VAL A 391 -13.26 -16.58 -1.78
N LYS A 392 -14.52 -16.56 -2.23
CA LYS A 392 -15.42 -17.73 -2.13
C LYS A 392 -14.96 -18.88 -3.02
N VAL A 393 -14.53 -18.61 -4.25
CA VAL A 393 -13.97 -19.64 -5.13
C VAL A 393 -12.70 -20.21 -4.52
N PHE A 394 -11.86 -19.37 -3.91
CA PHE A 394 -10.64 -19.81 -3.25
C PHE A 394 -10.92 -20.69 -2.02
N LEU A 395 -11.93 -20.33 -1.22
CA LEU A 395 -12.42 -21.16 -0.12
C LEU A 395 -12.91 -22.52 -0.61
N ILE A 396 -13.71 -22.57 -1.67
CA ILE A 396 -14.18 -23.82 -2.27
C ILE A 396 -13.00 -24.71 -2.67
N LEU A 397 -11.97 -24.12 -3.29
CA LEU A 397 -10.76 -24.83 -3.66
C LEU A 397 -10.02 -25.35 -2.42
N CYS A 398 -9.79 -24.53 -1.41
CA CYS A 398 -9.09 -24.93 -0.18
C CYS A 398 -9.85 -26.03 0.60
N HIS A 399 -11.18 -25.94 0.67
CA HIS A 399 -12.02 -26.99 1.25
C HIS A 399 -11.94 -28.29 0.45
N SER A 400 -11.94 -28.19 -0.88
CA SER A 400 -11.79 -29.35 -1.76
C SER A 400 -10.42 -30.04 -1.58
N MET A 401 -9.34 -29.25 -1.45
CA MET A 401 -7.98 -29.76 -1.22
C MET A 401 -7.78 -30.33 0.19
N SER A 402 -8.47 -29.79 1.19
CA SER A 402 -8.46 -30.32 2.57
C SER A 402 -9.48 -31.45 2.80
N ARG A 403 -10.17 -31.90 1.74
CA ARG A 403 -11.24 -32.92 1.74
C ARG A 403 -12.44 -32.58 2.63
N ASN A 404 -12.63 -31.31 2.97
CA ASN A 404 -13.83 -30.86 3.67
C ASN A 404 -14.99 -30.63 2.69
N PHE A 405 -15.47 -31.73 2.11
CA PHE A 405 -16.44 -31.71 1.02
C PHE A 405 -17.84 -31.16 1.38
N PRO A 406 -18.39 -31.34 2.59
CA PRO A 406 -19.67 -30.74 2.96
C PRO A 406 -19.61 -29.20 2.85
N GLU A 407 -18.59 -28.58 3.43
CA GLU A 407 -18.37 -27.14 3.44
C GLU A 407 -18.08 -26.62 2.03
N ALA A 408 -17.30 -27.36 1.23
CA ALA A 408 -17.13 -27.02 -0.18
C ALA A 408 -18.46 -26.99 -0.94
N LYS A 409 -19.35 -27.97 -0.70
CA LYS A 409 -20.68 -28.00 -1.35
C LYS A 409 -21.57 -26.84 -0.90
N ASP A 410 -21.51 -26.47 0.36
CA ASP A 410 -22.32 -25.37 0.89
C ASP A 410 -21.84 -24.00 0.39
N GLN A 411 -20.52 -23.80 0.30
CA GLN A 411 -19.95 -22.62 -0.36
C GLN A 411 -20.33 -22.55 -1.85
N ILE A 412 -20.33 -23.67 -2.56
CA ILE A 412 -20.79 -23.74 -3.97
C ILE A 412 -22.27 -23.33 -4.11
N LYS A 413 -23.15 -23.78 -3.20
CA LYS A 413 -24.57 -23.38 -3.20
C LYS A 413 -24.72 -21.89 -2.91
N SER A 414 -24.05 -21.41 -1.87
CA SER A 414 -24.05 -19.99 -1.46
C SER A 414 -23.62 -19.07 -2.62
N LEU A 415 -22.51 -19.39 -3.27
CA LEU A 415 -22.01 -18.63 -4.42
C LEU A 415 -22.98 -18.70 -5.62
N SER A 416 -23.55 -19.88 -5.90
CA SER A 416 -24.53 -20.04 -7.00
C SER A 416 -25.78 -19.19 -6.78
N THR A 417 -26.30 -19.14 -5.56
CA THR A 417 -27.45 -18.31 -5.19
C THR A 417 -27.11 -16.83 -5.34
N LYS A 418 -25.94 -16.41 -4.88
CA LYS A 418 -25.49 -15.02 -4.98
C LYS A 418 -25.37 -14.56 -6.45
N LEU A 419 -24.72 -15.34 -7.30
CA LEU A 419 -24.57 -15.01 -8.73
C LEU A 419 -25.92 -14.90 -9.46
N ARG A 420 -26.95 -15.62 -9.00
CA ARG A 420 -28.30 -15.54 -9.55
C ARG A 420 -29.03 -14.30 -9.03
N ASN A 421 -29.03 -14.10 -7.71
CA ASN A 421 -29.77 -13.00 -7.06
C ASN A 421 -29.26 -11.62 -7.47
N HIS A 422 -27.96 -11.49 -7.76
CA HIS A 422 -27.36 -10.23 -8.22
C HIS A 422 -27.22 -10.14 -9.75
N ASN A 423 -27.83 -11.04 -10.53
CA ASN A 423 -27.76 -11.07 -12.00
C ASN A 423 -26.32 -11.13 -12.59
N LEU A 424 -25.34 -11.58 -11.80
CA LEU A 424 -23.91 -11.66 -12.17
C LEU A 424 -23.55 -12.90 -13.01
N THR A 425 -24.54 -13.75 -13.30
CA THR A 425 -24.37 -15.04 -14.00
C THR A 425 -23.76 -14.88 -15.40
N LYS A 426 -24.08 -13.79 -16.11
CA LYS A 426 -23.50 -13.51 -17.45
C LYS A 426 -22.04 -13.09 -17.38
N ARG A 427 -21.68 -12.27 -16.39
CA ARG A 427 -20.31 -11.76 -16.18
C ARG A 427 -19.37 -12.87 -15.71
N TYR A 428 -19.82 -13.69 -14.77
CA TYR A 428 -19.01 -14.74 -14.14
C TYR A 428 -19.29 -16.15 -14.68
N GLN A 429 -19.41 -16.29 -16.01
CA GLN A 429 -19.63 -17.61 -16.64
C GLN A 429 -18.50 -18.59 -16.34
N HIS A 430 -17.25 -18.11 -16.32
CA HIS A 430 -16.08 -18.91 -15.96
C HIS A 430 -16.24 -19.52 -14.54
N VAL A 431 -16.72 -18.74 -13.56
CA VAL A 431 -17.00 -19.24 -12.20
C VAL A 431 -18.05 -20.34 -12.19
N ILE A 432 -19.08 -20.23 -13.02
CA ILE A 432 -20.12 -21.26 -13.12
C ILE A 432 -19.53 -22.56 -13.68
N SER A 433 -18.69 -22.47 -14.71
CA SER A 433 -17.94 -23.61 -15.25
C SER A 433 -17.05 -24.25 -14.16
N LEU A 434 -16.36 -23.44 -13.37
CA LEU A 434 -15.51 -23.91 -12.28
C LEU A 434 -16.29 -24.54 -11.12
N MET A 435 -17.45 -24.00 -10.75
CA MET A 435 -18.33 -24.62 -9.75
C MET A 435 -18.86 -25.99 -10.23
N LYS A 436 -19.19 -26.12 -11.53
CA LYS A 436 -19.57 -27.42 -12.12
C LYS A 436 -18.40 -28.41 -12.07
N PHE A 437 -17.19 -27.94 -12.36
CA PHE A 437 -15.97 -28.72 -12.19
C PHE A 437 -15.83 -29.24 -10.75
N PHE A 438 -15.90 -28.38 -9.73
CA PHE A 438 -15.79 -28.81 -8.33
C PHE A 438 -16.88 -29.81 -7.92
N ARG A 439 -18.14 -29.61 -8.34
CA ARG A 439 -19.23 -30.57 -8.05
C ARG A 439 -18.92 -31.96 -8.59
N ILE A 440 -18.35 -32.08 -9.78
CA ILE A 440 -17.99 -33.37 -10.37
C ILE A 440 -16.74 -33.93 -9.71
N ALA A 441 -15.75 -33.09 -9.38
CA ALA A 441 -14.52 -33.52 -8.74
C ALA A 441 -14.79 -34.12 -7.36
N ILE A 442 -15.64 -33.48 -6.56
CA ILE A 442 -16.10 -33.95 -5.24
C ILE A 442 -16.94 -35.23 -5.35
N LYS A 443 -17.76 -35.38 -6.41
CA LYS A 443 -18.49 -36.65 -6.64
C LYS A 443 -17.54 -37.77 -7.04
N ARG A 444 -16.52 -37.46 -7.84
CA ARG A 444 -15.54 -38.42 -8.34
C ARG A 444 -14.62 -38.97 -7.25
N SER A 445 -14.23 -38.15 -6.27
CA SER A 445 -13.46 -38.62 -5.11
C SER A 445 -14.17 -39.75 -4.35
N MET A 446 -15.51 -39.84 -4.49
CA MET A 446 -16.34 -40.93 -3.99
C MET A 446 -16.49 -42.06 -5.03
N VAL A 447 -16.90 -41.74 -6.27
CA VAL A 447 -17.17 -42.74 -7.33
C VAL A 447 -16.49 -42.37 -8.66
N LYS A 448 -15.52 -43.20 -9.10
CA LYS A 448 -14.76 -42.99 -10.34
C LYS A 448 -15.54 -43.56 -11.54
N THR A 449 -15.86 -42.71 -12.52
CA THR A 449 -16.50 -43.14 -13.78
C THR A 449 -15.77 -42.55 -14.98
N ARG A 450 -15.79 -43.24 -16.12
CA ARG A 450 -15.21 -42.72 -17.37
C ARG A 450 -15.85 -41.39 -17.78
N TYR A 451 -17.17 -41.29 -17.58
CA TYR A 451 -17.94 -40.06 -17.81
C TYR A 451 -17.47 -38.88 -16.95
N SER A 452 -17.20 -39.07 -15.66
CA SER A 452 -16.74 -37.97 -14.80
C SER A 452 -15.35 -37.47 -15.18
N THR A 453 -14.50 -38.30 -15.81
CA THR A 453 -13.19 -37.89 -16.34
C THR A 453 -13.33 -36.94 -17.52
N ILE A 454 -14.16 -37.31 -18.50
CA ILE A 454 -14.38 -36.50 -19.71
C ILE A 454 -15.02 -35.15 -19.33
N LYS A 455 -16.03 -35.16 -18.46
CA LYS A 455 -16.71 -33.93 -18.01
C LYS A 455 -15.79 -33.01 -17.21
N LEU A 456 -14.87 -33.55 -16.40
CA LEU A 456 -13.90 -32.72 -15.67
C LEU A 456 -12.96 -31.98 -16.61
N ALA A 457 -12.45 -32.68 -17.64
CA ALA A 457 -11.62 -32.05 -18.67
C ALA A 457 -12.40 -30.97 -19.43
N GLU A 458 -13.63 -31.26 -19.88
CA GLU A 458 -14.48 -30.26 -20.55
C GLU A 458 -14.70 -29.00 -19.72
N TYR A 459 -15.08 -29.13 -18.43
CA TYR A 459 -15.33 -27.96 -17.59
C TYR A 459 -14.06 -27.19 -17.26
N ARG A 460 -12.92 -27.88 -17.10
CA ARG A 460 -11.62 -27.24 -16.95
C ARG A 460 -11.27 -26.43 -18.19
N ASP A 461 -11.32 -27.04 -19.36
CA ASP A 461 -10.89 -26.41 -20.60
C ASP A 461 -11.84 -25.27 -20.98
N THR A 462 -13.12 -25.38 -20.61
CA THR A 462 -14.08 -24.28 -20.70
C THR A 462 -13.74 -23.16 -19.73
N PHE A 463 -13.42 -23.47 -18.47
CA PHE A 463 -12.99 -22.47 -17.49
C PHE A 463 -11.72 -21.75 -17.95
N ILE A 464 -10.67 -22.47 -18.37
CA ILE A 464 -9.40 -21.87 -18.82
C ILE A 464 -9.64 -20.91 -19.99
N ARG A 465 -10.48 -21.29 -20.96
CA ARG A 465 -10.82 -20.42 -22.10
C ARG A 465 -11.62 -19.19 -21.71
N GLN A 466 -12.44 -19.27 -20.65
CA GLN A 466 -13.29 -18.17 -20.19
C GLN A 466 -12.62 -17.30 -19.11
N ASN A 467 -11.61 -17.82 -18.40
CA ASN A 467 -10.96 -17.17 -17.26
C ASN A 467 -9.76 -16.32 -17.71
N THR A 468 -10.06 -15.32 -18.53
CA THR A 468 -9.09 -14.41 -19.15
C THR A 468 -9.59 -12.97 -19.05
N GLY A 469 -8.68 -12.01 -19.15
CA GLY A 469 -9.01 -10.59 -19.15
C GLY A 469 -9.36 -10.06 -17.75
N ARG A 470 -10.17 -8.99 -17.72
CA ARG A 470 -10.46 -8.21 -16.50
C ARG A 470 -11.06 -9.04 -15.37
N ASP A 471 -12.06 -9.88 -15.64
CA ASP A 471 -12.73 -10.66 -14.59
C ASP A 471 -12.04 -12.00 -14.31
N GLN A 472 -10.75 -12.13 -14.57
CA GLN A 472 -10.01 -13.35 -14.27
C GLN A 472 -10.01 -13.62 -12.76
N ILE A 473 -10.28 -14.87 -12.37
CA ILE A 473 -10.29 -15.32 -10.98
C ILE A 473 -9.16 -16.32 -10.73
N LEU A 474 -8.54 -16.20 -9.56
CA LEU A 474 -7.41 -17.00 -9.10
C LEU A 474 -6.26 -17.02 -10.13
N PRO A 475 -5.78 -15.83 -10.56
CA PRO A 475 -4.72 -15.72 -11.57
C PRO A 475 -3.42 -16.38 -11.11
N PHE A 476 -3.20 -16.50 -9.80
CA PHE A 476 -2.03 -17.18 -9.23
C PHE A 476 -2.05 -18.72 -9.38
N ILE A 477 -3.18 -19.32 -9.77
CA ILE A 477 -3.33 -20.77 -9.89
C ILE A 477 -3.09 -21.25 -11.32
N SER A 478 -2.20 -22.22 -11.48
CA SER A 478 -1.93 -22.87 -12.76
C SER A 478 -2.94 -23.99 -13.05
N TRP A 479 -4.08 -23.61 -13.63
CA TRP A 479 -5.16 -24.56 -13.97
C TRP A 479 -4.84 -25.55 -15.09
N GLN A 480 -3.76 -25.31 -15.84
CA GLN A 480 -3.25 -26.21 -16.86
C GLN A 480 -2.51 -27.43 -16.27
N ASP A 481 -2.05 -27.33 -15.02
CA ASP A 481 -1.38 -28.45 -14.36
C ASP A 481 -2.41 -29.45 -13.82
N ASP A 482 -2.26 -30.71 -14.23
CA ASP A 482 -3.07 -31.83 -13.75
C ASP A 482 -2.90 -32.07 -12.24
N GLY A 483 -1.87 -31.54 -11.59
CA GLY A 483 -1.58 -31.75 -10.17
C GLY A 483 -2.75 -31.41 -9.24
N ILE A 484 -3.41 -30.28 -9.46
CA ILE A 484 -4.57 -29.85 -8.65
C ILE A 484 -5.76 -30.77 -8.89
N ILE A 485 -6.01 -31.15 -10.15
CA ILE A 485 -7.12 -32.02 -10.55
C ILE A 485 -6.94 -33.41 -9.96
N ARG A 486 -5.72 -33.96 -10.06
CA ARG A 486 -5.38 -35.24 -9.45
C ARG A 486 -5.58 -35.18 -7.95
N ARG A 487 -5.13 -34.13 -7.26
CA ARG A 487 -5.30 -34.01 -5.80
C ARG A 487 -6.76 -33.94 -5.35
N ILE A 488 -7.63 -33.21 -6.06
CA ILE A 488 -9.05 -33.10 -5.71
C ILE A 488 -9.83 -34.37 -6.05
N SER A 489 -9.47 -35.04 -7.17
CA SER A 489 -10.26 -36.14 -7.75
C SER A 489 -9.72 -37.55 -7.48
N SER A 490 -8.56 -37.67 -6.81
CA SER A 490 -7.97 -38.95 -6.40
C SER A 490 -8.64 -39.52 -5.16
N ARG A 491 -8.63 -40.85 -5.05
CA ARG A 491 -9.14 -41.55 -3.87
C ARG A 491 -8.16 -41.42 -2.70
N PRO A 492 -8.62 -41.62 -1.45
CA PRO A 492 -7.76 -41.65 -0.27
C PRO A 492 -6.58 -42.62 -0.36
N GLU A 493 -6.79 -43.77 -1.00
CA GLU A 493 -5.79 -44.83 -1.15
C GLU A 493 -4.68 -44.48 -2.15
N GLU A 494 -4.99 -43.72 -3.21
CA GLU A 494 -4.03 -43.31 -4.26
C GLU A 494 -3.05 -42.20 -3.79
N TRP A 495 -3.19 -41.70 -2.55
CA TRP A 495 -2.32 -40.67 -1.97
C TRP A 495 -1.08 -41.22 -1.25
N ALA A 496 -1.17 -42.43 -0.68
CA ALA A 496 -0.10 -43.00 0.14
C ALA A 496 1.10 -43.54 -0.66
N GLU A 497 0.92 -43.78 -1.96
CA GLU A 497 1.94 -44.45 -2.79
C GLU A 497 2.78 -43.51 -3.66
N LYS A 498 2.58 -42.18 -3.65
CA LYS A 498 3.24 -41.30 -4.63
C LYS A 498 3.89 -40.01 -4.13
N TRP A 499 3.94 -39.73 -2.84
CA TRP A 499 4.62 -38.53 -2.34
C TRP A 499 5.25 -38.75 -0.97
#